data_AF-R0KUX3-F1
#
_entry.id   AF-R0KUX3-F1
#
_cell.length_a   1.000
_cell.length_b   1.000
_cell.length_c   1.000
_cell.angle_alpha   90.00
_cell.angle_beta   90.00
_cell.angle_gamma   90.00
#
_symmetry.space_group_name_H-M   'P 1'
#
loop_
_entity.id
_entity.type
_entity.pdbx_description
1 polymer ?
#
loop_
_entity_poly.entity_id
_entity_poly.type
_entity_poly.pdbx_seq_one_letter_code
_entity_poly.pdbx_strand_id
1 'polypeptide(L)'
;DFECGEEVELSFMKNGRWLGVAYRVRKEALGGRALFPHVLVKNCAIEFNFGQRDHLPVAERVRGTLGPKSKAECEILMMVGLPAAGKTTWAVKHAAANPSKKYNILGTNAIMDKMRV
;
A
#
# COMPACT_ATOMS: atom_id res chain seq x y z
N ASP A 1 12.85 -11.98 9.62
CA ASP A 1 13.34 -12.56 8.34
C ASP A 1 12.12 -13.09 7.60
N PHE A 2 11.99 -12.79 6.30
CA PHE A 2 10.88 -13.34 5.50
C PHE A 2 11.23 -14.73 4.94
N GLU A 3 12.50 -15.11 4.95
CA GLU A 3 12.99 -16.36 4.36
C GLU A 3 13.03 -17.51 5.37
N CYS A 4 13.23 -17.23 6.66
CA CYS A 4 13.31 -18.25 7.72
C CYS A 4 12.01 -18.38 8.54
N GLY A 5 11.55 -19.61 8.77
CA GLY A 5 10.42 -19.95 9.67
C GLY A 5 9.02 -19.76 9.08
N GLU A 6 7.99 -20.12 9.86
CA GLU A 6 6.56 -20.00 9.49
C GLU A 6 5.98 -18.60 9.77
N GLU A 7 6.67 -17.79 10.56
CA GLU A 7 6.21 -16.47 11.01
C GLU A 7 7.15 -15.35 10.57
N VAL A 8 6.56 -14.23 10.19
CA VAL A 8 7.23 -12.96 9.96
C VAL A 8 7.17 -12.13 11.23
N GLU A 9 8.34 -11.77 11.76
CA GLU A 9 8.46 -10.86 12.90
C GLU A 9 8.64 -9.41 12.44
N LEU A 10 7.86 -8.50 13.02
CA LEU A 10 8.03 -7.05 12.89
C LEU A 10 8.54 -6.48 14.20
N SER A 11 9.62 -5.74 14.14
CA SER A 11 10.33 -5.23 15.31
C SER A 11 10.76 -3.78 15.14
N PHE A 12 10.99 -3.09 16.26
CA PHE A 12 11.33 -1.67 16.24
C PHE A 12 12.70 -1.38 16.84
N MET A 13 13.36 -0.40 16.25
CA MET A 13 14.56 0.22 16.77
C MET A 13 14.34 1.73 16.82
N LYS A 14 14.74 2.37 17.92
CA LYS A 14 14.66 3.82 18.08
C LYS A 14 16.00 4.36 18.51
N ASN A 15 16.58 5.26 17.72
CA ASN A 15 17.88 5.88 18.00
C ASN A 15 18.98 4.85 18.32
N GLY A 16 19.07 3.77 17.54
CA GLY A 16 20.04 2.68 17.73
C GLY A 16 19.71 1.71 18.86
N ARG A 17 18.65 1.95 19.65
CA ARG A 17 18.21 1.03 20.71
C ARG A 17 17.14 0.08 20.21
N TRP A 18 17.37 -1.22 20.40
CA TRP A 18 16.39 -2.26 20.16
C TRP A 18 15.22 -2.19 21.14
N LEU A 19 13.98 -2.24 20.62
CA LEU A 19 12.75 -2.20 21.42
C LEU A 19 12.00 -3.53 21.45
N GLY A 20 12.46 -4.53 20.71
CA GLY A 20 11.83 -5.86 20.65
C GLY A 20 10.92 -6.07 19.43
N VAL A 21 10.38 -7.29 19.38
CA VAL A 21 9.38 -7.73 18.40
C VAL A 21 8.00 -7.20 18.83
N ALA A 22 7.36 -6.41 17.97
CA ALA A 22 6.03 -5.88 18.21
C ALA A 22 4.92 -6.78 17.68
N TYR A 23 5.16 -7.45 16.54
CA TYR A 23 4.18 -8.34 15.92
C TYR A 23 4.83 -9.60 15.37
N ARG A 24 4.07 -10.69 15.45
CA ARG A 24 4.34 -11.95 14.74
C ARG A 24 3.15 -12.25 13.86
N VAL A 25 3.42 -12.50 12.57
CA VAL A 25 2.38 -12.75 11.58
C VAL A 25 2.73 -14.04 10.85
N ARG A 26 1.83 -15.02 10.89
CA ARG A 26 1.96 -16.24 10.10
C ARG A 26 2.03 -15.93 8.60
N LYS A 27 2.93 -16.58 7.88
CA LYS A 27 3.11 -16.37 6.43
C LYS A 27 1.84 -16.64 5.63
N GLU A 28 1.03 -17.62 6.05
CA GLU A 28 -0.26 -17.94 5.44
C GLU A 28 -1.21 -16.73 5.46
N ALA A 29 -1.20 -15.92 6.52
CA ALA A 29 -2.05 -14.73 6.62
C ALA A 29 -1.63 -13.62 5.64
N LEU A 30 -0.34 -13.57 5.28
CA LEU A 30 0.16 -12.65 4.26
C LEU A 30 -0.24 -13.12 2.85
N GLY A 31 -0.36 -14.44 2.62
CA GLY A 31 -0.79 -14.99 1.33
C GLY A 31 0.13 -14.58 0.17
N GLY A 32 1.45 -14.55 0.42
CA GLY A 32 2.46 -14.14 -0.56
C GLY A 32 2.48 -12.63 -0.89
N ARG A 33 1.67 -11.81 -0.21
CA ARG A 33 1.64 -10.36 -0.41
C ARG A 33 2.81 -9.69 0.30
N ALA A 34 3.44 -8.73 -0.38
CA ALA A 34 4.47 -7.88 0.20
C ALA A 34 3.90 -6.93 1.26
N LEU A 35 4.71 -6.62 2.28
CA LEU A 35 4.44 -5.55 3.22
C LEU A 35 5.07 -4.26 2.71
N PHE A 36 4.35 -3.15 2.85
CA PHE A 36 4.83 -1.82 2.47
C PHE A 36 4.95 -0.94 3.71
N PRO A 37 6.04 -0.17 3.86
CA PRO A 37 6.12 0.81 4.94
C PRO A 37 5.00 1.83 4.76
N HIS A 38 4.18 1.99 5.81
CA HIS A 38 3.11 2.97 5.84
C HIS A 38 3.32 3.92 7.01
N VAL A 39 3.30 5.22 6.75
CA VAL A 39 3.50 6.25 7.76
C VAL A 39 2.38 7.27 7.65
N LEU A 40 1.65 7.44 8.75
CA LEU A 40 0.62 8.45 8.89
C LEU A 40 1.17 9.60 9.73
N VAL A 41 1.03 10.81 9.22
CA VAL A 41 1.48 12.03 9.89
C VAL A 41 0.35 13.04 9.95
N LYS A 42 0.24 13.73 11.08
CA LYS A 42 -0.68 14.87 11.27
C LYS A 42 0.12 16.06 11.78
N ASN A 43 0.10 17.16 11.05
CA ASN A 43 0.70 18.45 11.42
C ASN A 43 2.20 18.42 11.77
N CYS A 44 2.99 17.53 11.15
CA CYS A 44 4.45 17.60 11.26
C CYS A 44 5.16 17.38 9.93
N ALA A 45 6.38 17.91 9.83
CA ALA A 45 7.29 17.65 8.73
C ALA A 45 8.20 16.48 9.10
N ILE A 46 8.40 15.56 8.17
CA ILE A 46 9.27 14.40 8.34
C ILE A 46 10.06 14.15 7.06
N GLU A 47 11.22 13.53 7.20
CA GLU A 47 12.05 13.05 6.10
C GLU A 47 12.24 11.54 6.24
N PHE A 48 12.23 10.84 5.10
CA PHE A 48 12.44 9.40 5.05
C PHE A 48 13.77 9.07 4.40
N ASN A 49 14.47 8.10 4.98
CA ASN A 49 15.63 7.45 4.38
C ASN A 49 15.26 5.99 4.11
N PHE A 50 15.05 5.63 2.85
CA PHE A 50 14.82 4.25 2.40
C PHE A 50 16.14 3.58 1.98
N GLY A 51 17.25 3.96 2.61
CA GLY A 51 18.60 3.48 2.32
C GLY A 51 19.29 4.18 1.15
N GLN A 52 18.79 5.34 0.72
CA GLN A 52 19.48 6.15 -0.29
C GLN A 52 20.73 6.83 0.26
N ARG A 53 20.75 7.17 1.56
CA ARG A 53 21.90 7.83 2.20
C ARG A 53 22.93 6.85 2.75
N ASP A 54 22.49 5.65 3.14
CA ASP A 54 23.32 4.65 3.87
C ASP A 54 23.61 3.38 3.04
N HIS A 55 23.72 3.51 1.72
CA HIS A 55 24.22 2.45 0.81
C HIS A 55 23.56 1.06 0.92
N LEU A 56 22.22 0.97 0.83
CA LEU A 56 21.62 -0.34 0.50
C LEU A 56 22.14 -0.81 -0.87
N PRO A 57 22.60 -2.07 -1.03
CA PRO A 57 23.07 -2.57 -2.31
C PRO A 57 22.06 -2.32 -3.42
N VAL A 58 22.47 -1.64 -4.50
CA VAL A 58 21.56 -1.31 -5.61
C VAL A 58 20.98 -2.57 -6.23
N ALA A 59 21.74 -3.68 -6.21
CA ALA A 59 21.34 -4.98 -6.73
C ALA A 59 20.08 -5.57 -6.05
N GLU A 60 19.81 -5.23 -4.79
CA GLU A 60 18.67 -5.75 -4.03
C GLU A 60 17.41 -4.88 -4.16
N ARG A 61 17.50 -3.75 -4.88
CA ARG A 61 16.39 -2.82 -5.03
C ARG A 61 15.47 -3.26 -6.16
N VAL A 62 14.21 -3.52 -5.83
CA VAL A 62 13.17 -3.74 -6.84
C VAL A 62 12.47 -2.42 -7.14
N ARG A 63 12.38 -2.07 -8.43
CA ARG A 63 11.65 -0.87 -8.84
C ARG A 63 10.16 -1.06 -8.54
N GLY A 64 9.57 -0.10 -7.82
CA GLY A 64 8.13 -0.04 -7.62
C GLY A 64 7.38 0.15 -8.93
N THR A 65 6.05 0.00 -8.89
CA THR A 65 5.20 0.24 -10.07
C THR A 65 5.43 1.63 -10.63
N LEU A 66 5.62 1.72 -11.93
CA LEU A 66 5.67 3.02 -12.60
C LEU A 66 4.26 3.59 -12.70
N GLY A 67 4.12 4.85 -12.31
CA GLY A 67 2.92 5.61 -12.60
C GLY A 67 2.78 5.89 -14.11
N PRO A 68 1.63 6.46 -14.53
CA PRO A 68 1.43 6.93 -15.90
C PRO A 68 2.54 7.90 -16.32
N LYS A 69 3.00 7.84 -17.57
CA LYS A 69 4.11 8.70 -18.04
C LYS A 69 3.69 10.15 -18.22
N SER A 70 2.41 10.39 -18.41
CA SER A 70 1.83 11.72 -18.61
C SER A 70 0.44 11.80 -17.98
N LYS A 71 -0.07 13.02 -17.79
CA LYS A 71 -1.43 13.24 -17.31
C LYS A 71 -2.50 12.66 -18.25
N ALA A 72 -2.21 12.59 -19.56
CA ALA A 72 -3.13 12.03 -20.54
C ALA A 72 -3.30 10.51 -20.42
N GLU A 73 -2.34 9.83 -19.77
CA GLU A 73 -2.41 8.39 -19.49
C GLU A 73 -3.08 8.09 -18.14
N CYS A 74 -3.43 9.13 -17.35
CA CYS A 74 -4.20 8.96 -16.13
C CYS A 74 -5.67 8.71 -16.46
N GLU A 75 -6.25 7.69 -15.84
CA GLU A 75 -7.66 7.36 -16.03
C GLU A 75 -8.45 7.63 -14.74
N ILE A 76 -9.55 8.38 -14.88
CA ILE A 76 -10.50 8.63 -13.81
C ILE A 76 -11.88 8.25 -14.33
N LEU A 77 -12.49 7.25 -13.70
CA LEU A 77 -13.82 6.75 -14.05
C LEU A 77 -14.80 7.14 -12.94
N MET A 78 -15.67 8.11 -13.20
CA MET A 78 -16.72 8.51 -12.28
C MET A 78 -18.00 7.74 -12.59
N MET A 79 -18.49 6.95 -11.63
CA MET A 79 -19.72 6.17 -11.81
C MET A 79 -20.90 6.89 -11.17
N VAL A 80 -21.90 7.24 -11.98
CA VAL A 80 -23.13 7.91 -11.53
C VAL A 80 -24.33 7.02 -11.83
N GLY A 81 -25.27 6.94 -10.91
CA GLY A 81 -26.50 6.16 -11.09
C GLY A 81 -27.20 5.84 -9.78
N LEU A 82 -28.41 5.31 -9.87
CA LEU A 82 -29.26 4.99 -8.73
C LEU A 82 -28.64 3.94 -7.78
N PRO A 83 -29.05 3.90 -6.50
CA PRO A 83 -28.74 2.79 -5.61
C PRO A 83 -29.09 1.44 -6.25
N ALA A 84 -28.33 0.40 -5.94
CA ALA A 84 -28.48 -0.95 -6.50
C ALA A 84 -28.36 -1.11 -8.03
N ALA A 85 -28.02 -0.05 -8.79
CA ALA A 85 -27.81 -0.13 -10.26
C ALA A 85 -26.50 -0.85 -10.70
N GLY A 86 -25.82 -1.58 -9.81
CA GLY A 86 -24.64 -2.39 -10.17
C GLY A 86 -23.31 -1.64 -10.36
N LYS A 87 -23.23 -0.34 -10.02
CA LYS A 87 -22.00 0.48 -10.19
C LYS A 87 -20.75 -0.16 -9.56
N THR A 88 -20.84 -0.53 -8.28
CA THR A 88 -19.72 -1.18 -7.56
C THR A 88 -19.33 -2.50 -8.23
N THR A 89 -20.30 -3.30 -8.65
CA THR A 89 -20.06 -4.57 -9.36
C THR A 89 -19.28 -4.34 -10.64
N TRP A 90 -19.66 -3.33 -11.44
CA TRP A 90 -18.93 -2.98 -12.66
C TRP A 90 -17.52 -2.47 -12.35
N ALA A 91 -17.34 -1.58 -11.38
CA ALA A 91 -16.02 -1.04 -11.00
C ALA A 91 -15.05 -2.15 -10.59
N VAL A 92 -15.51 -3.08 -9.74
CA VAL A 92 -14.71 -4.22 -9.29
C VAL A 92 -14.34 -5.14 -10.47
N LYS A 93 -15.31 -5.45 -11.35
CA LYS A 93 -15.05 -6.26 -12.55
C LYS A 93 -14.06 -5.58 -13.50
N HIS A 94 -14.19 -4.28 -13.72
CA HIS A 94 -13.30 -3.52 -14.59
C HIS A 94 -11.88 -3.46 -14.04
N ALA A 95 -11.72 -3.29 -12.72
CA ALA A 95 -10.42 -3.32 -12.06
C ALA A 95 -9.77 -4.71 -12.15
N ALA A 96 -10.54 -5.79 -11.95
CA ALA A 96 -10.04 -7.15 -12.06
C ALA A 96 -9.62 -7.52 -13.50
N ALA A 97 -10.31 -7.00 -14.51
CA ALA A 97 -9.96 -7.19 -15.92
C ALA A 97 -8.70 -6.40 -16.35
N ASN A 98 -8.30 -5.39 -15.57
CA ASN A 98 -7.17 -4.49 -15.87
C ASN A 98 -6.17 -4.42 -14.70
N PRO A 99 -5.56 -5.55 -14.30
CA PRO A 99 -4.72 -5.61 -13.10
C PRO A 99 -3.47 -4.72 -13.18
N SER A 100 -2.96 -4.45 -14.38
CA SER A 100 -1.81 -3.56 -14.59
C SER A 100 -2.10 -2.10 -14.26
N LYS A 101 -3.36 -1.66 -14.40
CA LYS A 101 -3.80 -0.27 -14.14
C LYS A 101 -3.94 0.05 -12.66
N LYS A 102 -4.06 -0.97 -11.80
CA LYS A 102 -4.15 -0.85 -10.33
C LYS A 102 -5.17 0.21 -9.88
N TYR A 103 -6.39 0.16 -10.43
CA TYR A 103 -7.45 1.12 -10.08
C TYR A 103 -7.72 1.15 -8.57
N ASN A 104 -7.78 2.37 -8.03
CA ASN A 104 -8.25 2.62 -6.67
C ASN A 104 -9.75 2.93 -6.71
N ILE A 105 -10.57 2.03 -6.17
CA ILE A 105 -12.02 2.22 -6.14
C ILE A 105 -12.38 3.06 -4.91
N LEU A 106 -12.89 4.26 -5.15
CA LEU A 106 -13.33 5.18 -4.12
C LEU A 106 -14.85 5.14 -4.01
N GLY A 107 -15.35 4.44 -2.99
CA GLY A 107 -16.77 4.46 -2.62
C GLY A 107 -17.06 5.57 -1.60
N THR A 108 -18.28 6.10 -1.59
CA THR A 108 -18.74 7.11 -0.61
C THR A 108 -18.50 6.65 0.82
N ASN A 109 -18.81 5.39 1.15
CA ASN A 109 -18.61 4.85 2.50
C ASN A 109 -17.12 4.80 2.90
N ALA A 110 -16.24 4.39 1.98
CA ALA A 110 -14.81 4.30 2.23
C ALA A 110 -14.15 5.67 2.44
N ILE A 111 -14.71 6.73 1.85
CA ILE A 111 -14.26 8.11 2.05
C ILE A 111 -14.79 8.65 3.39
N MET A 112 -16.07 8.44 3.71
CA MET A 112 -16.67 8.93 4.95
C MET A 112 -15.94 8.43 6.20
N ASP A 113 -15.54 7.15 6.22
CA ASP A 113 -14.81 6.58 7.36
C ASP A 113 -13.42 7.22 7.57
N LYS A 114 -12.78 7.67 6.50
CA LYS A 114 -11.46 8.33 6.53
C LYS A 114 -11.53 9.84 6.77
N MET A 115 -12.70 10.44 6.61
CA MET A 115 -12.94 11.88 6.77
C MET A 115 -13.51 12.24 8.15
N ARG A 116 -13.65 11.29 9.09
CA ARG A 116 -14.00 11.62 10.47
C ARG A 116 -12.95 12.55 11.08
N VAL A 117 -13.41 13.71 11.53
CA VAL A 117 -12.64 14.73 12.26
C VAL A 117 -12.34 14.24 13.67
#